data_AF-A0A512B215-F1
#
_entry.id   AF-A0A512B215-F1
#
_cell.length_a   1.000
_cell.length_b   1.000
_cell.length_c   1.000
_cell.angle_alpha   90.00
_cell.angle_beta   90.00
_cell.angle_gamma   90.00
#
_symmetry.space_group_name_H-M   'P 1'
#
loop_
_entity.id
_entity.type
_entity.pdbx_description
1 polymer ?
#
loop_
_entity_poly.entity_id
_entity_poly.type
_entity_poly.pdbx_seq_one_letter_code
_entity_poly.pdbx_strand_id
1 'polypeptide(L)'
;MYDDITKIASEICGTPIALLTLIDENRQWFKSKQGLHIEETPREYSFCAHAIINPDEPFIVPDARYDERFHDNPLTTGEPHVVFYAGVPVKDTAGHALGTLCVIDNRPRELSEQKLESLKALAKLVNAHFELRITTIDLEETALKLQKAHAISTTINKEVQSLVSSGQVVSSVHFNELQEAANALEALLASSEVSKE
;
A
#
# COMPACT_ATOMS: atom_id res chain seq x y z
N MET A 1 13.74 5.64 0.48
CA MET A 1 12.63 6.45 -0.07
C MET A 1 11.62 6.85 0.99
N TYR A 2 10.83 5.93 1.56
CA TYR A 2 9.84 6.33 2.59
C TYR A 2 10.51 6.96 3.83
N ASP A 3 11.66 6.42 4.24
CA ASP A 3 12.49 6.98 5.31
C ASP A 3 12.92 8.42 5.00
N ASP A 4 13.34 8.67 3.75
CA ASP A 4 13.71 10.01 3.29
C ASP A 4 12.52 10.97 3.30
N ILE A 5 11.33 10.51 2.88
CA ILE A 5 10.10 11.31 2.91
C ILE A 5 9.76 11.71 4.35
N THR A 6 9.79 10.76 5.29
CA THR A 6 9.51 11.08 6.71
C THR A 6 10.57 11.99 7.31
N LYS A 7 11.85 11.79 6.97
CA LYS A 7 12.93 12.67 7.39
C LYS A 7 12.73 14.10 6.88
N ILE A 8 12.46 14.27 5.58
CA ILE A 8 12.22 15.58 4.97
C ILE A 8 10.98 16.24 5.57
N ALA A 9 9.90 15.49 5.83
CA ALA A 9 8.69 16.02 6.46
C ALA A 9 9.00 16.59 7.86
N SER A 10 9.77 15.86 8.67
CA SER A 10 10.26 16.31 9.98
C SER A 10 11.10 17.59 9.87
N GLU A 11 12.05 17.63 8.94
CA GLU A 11 12.95 18.78 8.74
C GLU A 11 12.20 20.04 8.25
N ILE A 12 11.31 19.91 7.26
CA ILE A 12 10.54 21.04 6.72
C ILE A 12 9.57 21.60 7.77
N CYS A 13 8.87 20.72 8.49
CA CYS A 13 7.92 21.15 9.50
C CYS A 13 8.63 21.64 10.77
N GLY A 14 9.87 21.20 10.99
CA GLY A 14 10.66 21.48 12.18
C GLY A 14 10.15 20.73 13.40
N THR A 15 9.62 19.52 13.21
CA THR A 15 9.04 18.66 14.25
C THR A 15 9.98 17.49 14.53
N PRO A 16 10.08 17.00 15.78
CA PRO A 16 10.98 15.89 16.11
C PRO A 16 10.51 14.55 15.55
N ILE A 17 9.21 14.40 15.30
CA ILE A 17 8.59 13.16 14.84
C ILE A 17 7.89 13.39 13.51
N ALA A 18 8.03 12.42 12.61
CA ALA A 18 7.26 12.30 11.38
C ALA A 18 7.04 10.84 11.04
N LEU A 19 5.84 10.48 10.61
CA LEU A 19 5.43 9.11 10.38
C LEU A 19 4.71 8.99 9.04
N LEU A 20 4.98 7.90 8.33
CA LEU A 20 4.08 7.39 7.30
C LEU A 20 3.34 6.19 7.90
N THR A 21 2.04 6.35 8.10
CA THR A 21 1.20 5.36 8.78
C THR A 21 0.21 4.72 7.82
N LEU A 22 -0.14 3.47 8.08
CA LEU A 22 -1.27 2.77 7.48
C LEU A 22 -2.24 2.35 8.59
N ILE A 23 -3.54 2.49 8.35
CA ILE A 23 -4.59 2.16 9.30
C ILE A 23 -5.24 0.83 8.91
N ASP A 24 -5.17 -0.09 9.84
CA ASP A 24 -5.79 -1.42 9.79
C ASP A 24 -7.05 -1.42 10.67
N GLU A 25 -7.78 -2.53 10.73
CA GLU A 25 -8.96 -2.70 11.57
C GLU A 25 -8.66 -2.33 13.04
N ASN A 26 -7.57 -2.86 13.60
CA ASN A 26 -7.26 -2.78 15.03
C ASN A 26 -6.02 -1.94 15.38
N ARG A 27 -5.23 -1.51 14.39
CA ARG A 27 -3.94 -0.86 14.63
C ARG A 27 -3.63 0.26 13.63
N GLN A 28 -2.71 1.12 14.03
CA GLN A 28 -1.96 2.01 13.18
C GLN A 28 -0.54 1.43 13.04
N TRP A 29 -0.17 0.99 11.85
CA TRP A 29 1.16 0.47 11.55
C TRP A 29 2.05 1.53 10.91
N PHE A 30 3.34 1.58 11.27
CA PHE A 30 4.25 2.63 10.81
C PHE A 30 5.12 2.10 9.66
N LYS A 31 4.75 2.47 8.43
CA LYS A 31 5.51 2.12 7.22
C LYS A 31 6.90 2.74 7.21
N SER A 32 7.00 3.95 7.75
CA SER A 32 8.23 4.70 7.93
C SER A 32 8.09 5.62 9.13
N LYS A 33 9.19 5.88 9.83
CA LYS A 33 9.19 6.67 11.05
C LYS A 33 10.51 7.42 11.24
N GLN A 34 10.39 8.65 11.71
CA GLN A 34 11.47 9.49 12.21
C GLN A 34 11.14 9.89 13.65
N GLY A 35 12.12 9.78 14.56
CA GLY A 35 11.98 10.24 15.94
C GLY A 35 11.16 9.34 16.88
N LEU A 36 10.82 8.11 16.45
CA LEU A 36 10.03 7.16 17.25
C LEU A 36 10.55 5.72 17.07
N HIS A 37 10.59 4.94 18.15
CA HIS A 37 11.17 3.58 18.13
C HIS A 37 10.15 2.45 18.01
N ILE A 38 8.90 2.67 18.39
CA ILE A 38 7.83 1.67 18.28
C ILE A 38 7.39 1.46 16.82
N GLU A 39 6.81 0.30 16.50
CA GLU A 39 6.41 -0.07 15.13
C GLU A 39 4.93 0.19 14.81
N GLU A 40 4.09 0.21 15.85
CA GLU A 40 2.65 0.37 15.71
C GLU A 40 2.02 0.84 17.02
N THR A 41 0.78 1.32 16.94
CA THR A 41 -0.08 1.63 18.08
C THR A 41 -1.48 1.06 17.87
N PRO A 42 -2.26 0.82 18.94
CA PRO A 42 -3.69 0.56 18.82
C PRO A 42 -4.40 1.64 18.00
N ARG A 43 -5.38 1.26 17.17
CA ARG A 43 -6.14 2.20 16.34
C ARG A 43 -6.91 3.21 17.19
N GLU A 44 -7.41 2.79 18.34
CA GLU A 44 -8.13 3.66 19.27
C GLU A 44 -7.31 4.85 19.77
N TYR A 45 -5.97 4.75 19.82
CA TYR A 45 -5.11 5.86 20.23
C TYR A 45 -4.70 6.77 19.07
N SER A 46 -5.06 6.40 17.84
CA SER A 46 -4.53 6.99 16.61
C SER A 46 -5.17 8.35 16.28
N PHE A 47 -4.33 9.37 16.21
CA PHE A 47 -4.67 10.64 15.56
C PHE A 47 -4.89 10.45 14.05
N CYS A 48 -4.13 9.56 13.42
CA CYS A 48 -4.23 9.27 11.99
C CYS A 48 -5.58 8.61 11.63
N ALA A 49 -6.16 7.80 12.52
CA ALA A 49 -7.47 7.18 12.33
C ALA A 49 -8.58 8.22 12.27
N HIS A 50 -8.42 9.36 12.96
CA HIS A 50 -9.33 10.50 12.84
C HIS A 50 -9.10 11.27 11.55
N ALA A 51 -7.84 11.41 11.13
CA ALA A 51 -7.47 12.12 9.91
C ALA A 51 -8.02 11.45 8.63
N ILE A 52 -8.13 10.12 8.59
CA ILE A 52 -8.63 9.41 7.41
C ILE A 52 -10.16 9.48 7.24
N ILE A 53 -10.90 9.96 8.26
CA ILE A 53 -12.37 10.09 8.18
C ILE A 53 -12.77 11.13 7.13
N ASN A 54 -12.01 12.22 7.02
CA ASN A 54 -12.20 13.27 6.03
C ASN A 54 -10.96 13.34 5.12
N PRO A 55 -10.87 12.44 4.12
CA PRO A 55 -9.62 12.22 3.40
C PRO A 55 -9.18 13.40 2.53
N ASP A 56 -10.07 14.35 2.23
CA ASP A 56 -9.79 15.46 1.30
C ASP A 56 -9.10 16.66 1.96
N GLU A 57 -8.98 16.67 3.28
CA GLU A 57 -8.39 17.77 4.02
C GLU A 57 -7.30 17.28 4.98
N PRO A 58 -6.24 18.08 5.22
CA PRO A 58 -5.33 17.81 6.31
C PRO A 58 -6.04 17.88 7.65
N PHE A 59 -5.64 17.00 8.57
CA PHE A 59 -6.11 17.01 9.94
C PHE A 59 -5.05 17.62 10.85
N ILE A 60 -5.37 18.72 11.52
CA ILE A 60 -4.42 19.48 12.34
C ILE A 60 -4.99 19.64 13.76
N VAL A 61 -4.16 19.31 14.74
CA VAL A 61 -4.41 19.50 16.17
C VAL A 61 -3.27 20.38 16.71
N PRO A 62 -3.52 21.69 16.92
CA PRO A 62 -2.50 22.62 17.40
C PRO A 62 -1.98 22.27 18.81
N ASP A 63 -2.88 21.79 19.67
CA ASP A 63 -2.60 21.37 21.04
C ASP A 63 -3.61 20.30 21.52
N ALA A 64 -3.18 19.05 21.55
CA ALA A 64 -3.99 17.88 21.90
C ALA A 64 -4.47 17.87 23.34
N ARG A 65 -3.83 18.64 24.24
CA ARG A 65 -4.21 18.73 25.65
C ARG A 65 -5.52 19.48 25.86
N TYR A 66 -5.93 20.28 24.88
CA TYR A 66 -7.19 21.03 24.86
C TYR A 66 -8.18 20.50 23.83
N ASP A 67 -7.83 19.45 23.10
CA ASP A 67 -8.70 18.84 22.10
C ASP A 67 -9.54 17.75 22.77
N GLU A 68 -10.87 17.88 22.74
CA GLU A 68 -11.83 16.93 23.35
C GLU A 68 -11.61 15.48 22.92
N ARG A 69 -11.02 15.25 21.74
CA ARG A 69 -10.77 13.90 21.21
C ARG A 69 -9.48 13.29 21.74
N PHE A 70 -8.54 14.11 22.21
CA PHE A 70 -7.16 13.68 22.46
C PHE A 70 -6.61 14.05 23.85
N HIS A 71 -7.30 14.87 24.65
CA HIS A 71 -6.76 15.31 25.94
C HIS A 71 -6.46 14.15 26.91
N ASP A 72 -7.30 13.11 26.92
CA ASP A 72 -7.11 11.90 27.74
C ASP A 72 -6.45 10.75 26.97
N ASN A 73 -6.02 10.98 25.72
CA ASN A 73 -5.41 9.94 24.90
C ASN A 73 -4.07 9.49 25.54
N PRO A 74 -3.78 8.17 25.60
CA PRO A 74 -2.53 7.66 26.16
C PRO A 74 -1.27 8.23 25.52
N LEU A 75 -1.30 8.56 24.23
CA LEU A 75 -0.17 9.17 23.52
C LEU A 75 0.01 10.66 23.85
N THR A 76 -1.03 11.33 24.33
CA THR A 76 -0.98 12.74 24.80
C THR A 76 -0.49 12.81 26.24
N THR A 77 -1.07 11.97 27.11
CA THR A 77 -0.83 11.99 28.57
C THR A 77 0.43 11.22 28.97
N GLY A 78 0.79 10.19 28.22
CA GLY A 78 2.02 9.41 28.36
C GLY A 78 2.96 9.60 27.18
N GLU A 79 3.97 8.74 27.07
CA GLU A 79 4.92 8.74 25.95
C GLU A 79 4.19 8.50 24.61
N PRO A 80 4.51 9.26 23.53
CA PRO A 80 5.62 10.20 23.39
C PRO A 80 5.28 11.67 23.73
N HIS A 81 4.20 11.91 24.47
CA HIS A 81 3.68 13.23 24.82
C HIS A 81 3.29 14.05 23.58
N VAL A 82 2.42 13.47 22.75
CA VAL A 82 1.86 14.12 21.56
C VAL A 82 1.05 15.35 21.97
N VAL A 83 1.59 16.53 21.69
CA VAL A 83 0.90 17.82 21.91
C VAL A 83 0.44 18.41 20.59
N PHE A 84 1.29 18.40 19.57
CA PHE A 84 0.93 18.87 18.25
C PHE A 84 0.87 17.70 17.26
N TYR A 85 -0.12 17.74 16.37
CA TYR A 85 -0.26 16.81 15.27
C TYR A 85 -0.70 17.55 14.00
N ALA A 86 -0.09 17.22 12.87
CA ALA A 86 -0.63 17.52 11.55
C ALA A 86 -0.44 16.32 10.63
N GLY A 87 -1.53 15.84 10.03
CA GLY A 87 -1.53 14.69 9.13
C GLY A 87 -2.21 14.98 7.81
N VAL A 88 -1.58 14.57 6.72
CA VAL A 88 -2.17 14.58 5.39
C VAL A 88 -2.53 13.14 5.01
N PRO A 89 -3.80 12.85 4.67
CA PRO A 89 -4.21 11.52 4.24
C PRO A 89 -3.43 11.03 3.01
N VAL A 90 -2.98 9.77 3.05
CA VAL A 90 -2.48 9.04 1.88
C VAL A 90 -3.54 8.08 1.39
N LYS A 91 -3.75 8.02 0.08
CA LYS A 91 -4.92 7.40 -0.55
C LYS A 91 -4.51 6.40 -1.62
N ASP A 92 -5.37 5.42 -1.87
CA ASP A 92 -5.32 4.61 -3.08
C ASP A 92 -5.85 5.38 -4.31
N THR A 93 -5.83 4.71 -5.47
CA THR A 93 -6.32 5.27 -6.74
C THR A 93 -7.85 5.44 -6.79
N ALA A 94 -8.58 4.75 -5.90
CA ALA A 94 -10.03 4.92 -5.74
C ALA A 94 -10.38 6.05 -4.77
N GLY A 95 -9.39 6.66 -4.12
CA GLY A 95 -9.56 7.77 -3.17
C GLY A 95 -9.77 7.32 -1.72
N HIS A 96 -9.69 6.02 -1.41
CA HIS A 96 -9.77 5.55 -0.03
C HIS A 96 -8.50 5.92 0.72
N ALA A 97 -8.65 6.57 1.88
CA ALA A 97 -7.52 6.88 2.73
C ALA A 97 -7.02 5.63 3.45
N LEU A 98 -5.78 5.25 3.14
CA LEU A 98 -5.08 4.10 3.71
C LEU A 98 -4.38 4.45 5.02
N GLY A 99 -4.11 5.74 5.25
CA GLY A 99 -3.41 6.24 6.43
C GLY A 99 -2.97 7.68 6.24
N THR A 100 -1.84 8.08 6.84
CA THR A 100 -1.35 9.47 6.74
C THR A 100 0.15 9.58 6.61
N LEU A 101 0.61 10.66 5.96
CA LEU A 101 1.91 11.25 6.25
C LEU A 101 1.69 12.34 7.30
N CYS A 102 2.24 12.18 8.50
CA CYS A 102 2.00 13.10 9.61
C CYS A 102 3.29 13.53 10.31
N VAL A 103 3.19 14.67 10.99
CA VAL A 103 4.25 15.27 11.80
C VAL A 103 3.72 15.55 13.21
N ILE A 104 4.57 15.32 14.21
CA ILE A 104 4.19 15.32 15.62
C ILE A 104 5.22 16.09 16.44
N ASP A 105 4.76 16.83 17.43
CA ASP A 105 5.62 17.51 18.42
C ASP A 105 5.07 17.39 19.84
N ASN A 106 5.94 17.55 20.84
CA ASN A 106 5.59 17.64 22.26
C ASN A 106 5.37 19.08 22.73
N ARG A 107 5.30 20.04 21.80
CA ARG A 107 4.94 21.43 22.04
C ARG A 107 3.81 21.85 21.08
N PRO A 108 2.98 22.83 21.47
CA PRO A 108 1.96 23.37 20.59
C PRO A 108 2.58 24.00 19.34
N ARG A 109 1.93 23.87 18.19
CA ARG A 109 2.38 24.49 16.95
C ARG A 109 1.22 24.92 16.07
N GLU A 110 1.56 25.85 15.18
CA GLU A 110 0.78 26.21 14.00
C GLU A 110 1.70 26.07 12.78
N LEU A 111 1.30 25.30 11.78
CA LEU A 111 2.06 25.20 10.54
C LEU A 111 1.70 26.38 9.64
N SER A 112 2.73 27.01 9.06
CA SER A 112 2.48 27.95 7.98
C SER A 112 1.92 27.21 6.77
N GLU A 113 1.18 27.94 5.94
CA GLU A 113 0.61 27.42 4.70
C GLU A 113 1.68 26.74 3.82
N GLN A 114 2.88 27.34 3.72
CA GLN A 114 3.98 26.78 2.92
C GLN A 114 4.47 25.42 3.45
N LYS A 115 4.53 25.24 4.77
CA LYS A 115 4.90 23.96 5.39
C LYS A 115 3.82 22.91 5.16
N LEU A 116 2.55 23.30 5.28
CA LEU A 116 1.43 22.41 5.02
C LEU A 116 1.36 21.98 3.56
N GLU A 117 1.57 22.89 2.61
CA GLU A 117 1.64 22.57 1.19
C GLU A 117 2.82 21.64 0.85
N SER A 118 3.95 21.83 1.52
CA SER A 118 5.10 20.92 1.39
C SER A 118 4.77 19.52 1.89
N LEU A 119 4.08 19.41 3.05
CA LEU A 119 3.62 18.14 3.58
C LEU A 119 2.62 17.45 2.64
N LYS A 120 1.68 18.20 2.05
CA LYS A 120 0.75 17.70 1.03
C LYS A 120 1.48 17.20 -0.21
N ALA A 121 2.51 17.92 -0.68
CA ALA A 121 3.31 17.50 -1.82
C ALA A 121 4.04 16.18 -1.54
N LEU A 122 4.59 16.00 -0.34
CA LEU A 122 5.21 14.74 0.07
C LEU A 122 4.19 13.59 0.13
N ALA A 123 2.98 13.84 0.65
CA ALA A 123 1.91 12.84 0.66
C ALA A 123 1.51 12.40 -0.76
N LYS A 124 1.48 13.34 -1.73
CA LYS A 124 1.25 13.01 -3.15
C LYS A 124 2.34 12.09 -3.72
N LEU A 125 3.60 12.31 -3.36
CA LEU A 125 4.71 11.41 -3.77
C LEU A 125 4.54 10.01 -3.18
N VAL A 126 4.07 9.91 -1.94
CA VAL A 126 3.75 8.61 -1.33
C VAL A 126 2.65 7.90 -2.11
N ASN A 127 1.54 8.59 -2.43
CA ASN A 127 0.43 8.00 -3.19
C ASN A 127 0.90 7.50 -4.56
N ALA A 128 1.65 8.32 -5.31
CA ALA A 128 2.17 7.93 -6.62
C ALA A 128 3.09 6.70 -6.52
N HIS A 129 3.88 6.58 -5.45
CA HIS A 129 4.72 5.42 -5.26
C HIS A 129 3.94 4.18 -4.78
N PHE A 130 2.85 4.34 -4.04
CA PHE A 130 1.93 3.24 -3.73
C PHE A 130 1.28 2.69 -4.99
N GLU A 131 0.74 3.58 -5.83
CA GLU A 131 0.16 3.22 -7.12
C GLU A 131 1.15 2.47 -8.00
N LEU A 132 2.35 3.03 -8.21
CA LEU A 132 3.40 2.38 -9.00
C LEU A 132 3.74 0.98 -8.48
N ARG A 133 3.76 0.81 -7.15
CA ARG A 133 4.09 -0.47 -6.55
C ARG A 133 2.98 -1.51 -6.75
N ILE A 134 1.72 -1.11 -6.65
CA ILE A 134 0.59 -2.00 -6.97
C ILE A 134 0.62 -2.38 -8.45
N THR A 135 0.75 -1.41 -9.36
CA THR A 135 0.85 -1.70 -10.80
C THR A 135 2.01 -2.63 -11.15
N THR A 136 3.16 -2.49 -10.46
CA THR A 136 4.31 -3.38 -10.67
C THR A 136 3.98 -4.82 -10.24
N ILE A 137 3.32 -5.00 -9.10
CA ILE A 137 2.90 -6.33 -8.62
C ILE A 137 1.91 -6.96 -9.59
N ASP A 138 0.89 -6.21 -10.03
CA ASP A 138 -0.13 -6.71 -10.98
C ASP A 138 0.50 -7.11 -12.33
N LEU A 139 1.48 -6.33 -12.79
CA LEU A 139 2.20 -6.61 -14.03
C LEU A 139 3.06 -7.87 -13.91
N GLU A 140 3.76 -8.05 -12.79
CA GLU A 140 4.56 -9.25 -12.51
C GLU A 140 3.69 -10.50 -12.47
N GLU A 141 2.52 -10.44 -11.82
CA GLU A 141 1.56 -11.55 -11.81
C GLU A 141 1.03 -11.89 -13.20
N THR A 142 0.67 -10.86 -13.98
CA THR A 142 0.17 -11.02 -15.35
C THR A 142 1.25 -11.61 -16.27
N ALA A 143 2.49 -11.13 -16.16
CA ALA A 143 3.61 -11.63 -16.93
C ALA A 143 3.90 -13.11 -16.60
N LEU A 144 3.84 -13.49 -15.31
CA LEU A 144 4.02 -14.88 -14.89
C LEU A 144 2.92 -15.80 -15.45
N LYS A 145 1.66 -15.35 -15.45
CA LYS A 145 0.53 -16.09 -16.04
C LYS A 145 0.74 -16.28 -17.55
N LEU A 146 1.13 -15.22 -18.26
CA LEU A 146 1.40 -15.27 -19.69
C LEU A 146 2.57 -16.21 -20.04
N GLN A 147 3.64 -16.18 -19.24
CA GLN A 147 4.79 -17.07 -19.42
C GLN A 147 4.40 -18.54 -19.26
N LYS A 148 3.58 -18.87 -18.26
CA LYS A 148 3.06 -20.24 -18.06
C LYS A 148 2.20 -20.69 -19.23
N ALA A 149 1.26 -19.85 -19.67
CA ALA A 149 0.41 -20.16 -20.82
C ALA A 149 1.23 -20.36 -22.11
N HIS A 150 2.26 -19.53 -22.33
CA HIS A 150 3.15 -19.66 -23.47
C HIS A 150 3.98 -20.95 -23.43
N ALA A 151 4.47 -21.36 -22.25
CA ALA A 151 5.20 -22.62 -22.09
C ALA A 151 4.32 -23.85 -22.38
N ILE A 152 3.07 -23.85 -21.89
CA ILE A 152 2.09 -24.91 -22.18
C ILE A 152 1.80 -24.96 -23.69
N SER A 153 1.47 -23.82 -24.31
CA SER A 153 1.17 -23.74 -25.75
C SER A 153 2.34 -24.22 -26.61
N THR A 154 3.58 -23.87 -26.24
CA THR A 154 4.79 -24.30 -26.96
C THR A 154 5.00 -25.81 -26.85
N THR A 155 4.68 -26.41 -25.70
CA THR A 155 4.77 -27.86 -25.47
C THR A 155 3.76 -28.61 -26.34
N ILE A 156 2.49 -28.19 -26.30
CA ILE A 156 1.42 -28.72 -27.16
C ILE A 156 1.81 -28.64 -28.63
N ASN A 157 2.29 -27.48 -29.09
CA ASN A 157 2.64 -27.28 -30.50
C ASN A 157 3.80 -28.19 -30.95
N LYS A 158 4.80 -28.41 -30.09
CA LYS A 158 5.90 -29.35 -30.37
C LYS A 158 5.40 -30.80 -30.48
N GLU A 159 4.52 -31.23 -29.57
CA GLU A 159 3.92 -32.57 -29.62
C GLU A 159 3.07 -32.77 -30.88
N VAL A 160 2.21 -31.80 -31.21
CA VAL A 160 1.41 -31.83 -32.45
C VAL A 160 2.31 -31.90 -33.68
N GLN A 161 3.39 -31.10 -33.76
CA GLN A 161 4.32 -31.16 -34.90
C GLN A 161 5.06 -32.50 -35.01
N SER A 162 5.45 -33.11 -33.88
CA SER A 162 6.05 -34.45 -33.84
C SER A 162 5.08 -35.52 -34.37
N LEU A 163 3.81 -35.45 -33.96
CA LEU A 163 2.76 -36.35 -34.43
C LEU A 163 2.50 -36.21 -35.94
N VAL A 164 2.38 -34.99 -36.45
CA VAL A 164 2.14 -34.71 -37.88
C VAL A 164 3.31 -35.19 -38.74
N SER A 165 4.55 -34.98 -38.30
CA SER A 165 5.75 -35.36 -39.06
C SER A 165 6.03 -36.87 -39.05
N SER A 166 5.61 -37.59 -38.01
CA SER A 166 5.74 -39.06 -37.93
C SER A 166 4.66 -39.83 -38.71
N GLY A 167 3.62 -39.14 -39.21
CA GLY A 167 2.50 -39.76 -39.92
C GLY A 167 1.66 -40.73 -39.08
N GLN A 168 1.80 -40.69 -37.75
CA GLN A 168 1.07 -41.56 -36.84
C GLN A 168 -0.37 -41.06 -36.63
N VAL A 169 -1.34 -41.96 -36.72
CA VAL A 169 -2.69 -41.74 -36.18
C VAL A 169 -2.54 -41.57 -34.67
N VAL A 170 -3.12 -40.49 -34.11
CA VAL A 170 -3.02 -40.14 -32.69
C VAL A 170 -3.29 -41.37 -31.82
N SER A 171 -2.27 -41.90 -31.17
CA SER A 171 -2.42 -42.98 -30.20
C SER A 171 -3.04 -42.43 -28.91
N SER A 172 -3.75 -43.28 -28.16
CA SER A 172 -4.43 -42.87 -26.91
C SER A 172 -3.49 -42.24 -25.86
N VAL A 173 -2.19 -42.56 -25.90
CA VAL A 173 -1.18 -41.97 -25.02
C VAL A 173 -0.90 -40.51 -25.35
N HIS A 174 -0.72 -40.18 -26.63
CA HIS A 174 -0.48 -38.79 -27.06
C HIS A 174 -1.74 -37.92 -26.93
N PHE A 175 -2.93 -38.51 -27.03
CA PHE A 175 -4.18 -37.81 -26.78
C PHE A 175 -4.32 -37.36 -25.32
N ASN A 176 -3.89 -38.20 -24.37
CA ASN A 176 -3.94 -37.86 -22.95
C ASN A 176 -3.00 -36.71 -22.58
N GLU A 177 -1.77 -36.68 -23.11
CA GLU A 177 -0.82 -35.59 -22.85
C GLU A 177 -1.33 -34.24 -23.40
N LEU A 178 -1.88 -34.25 -24.62
CA LEU A 178 -2.52 -33.06 -25.21
C LEU A 178 -3.76 -32.62 -24.42
N GLN A 179 -4.55 -33.58 -23.92
CA GLN A 179 -5.73 -33.28 -23.11
C GLN A 179 -5.34 -32.72 -21.73
N GLU A 180 -4.30 -33.25 -21.08
CA GLU A 180 -3.77 -32.71 -19.82
C GLU A 180 -3.23 -31.28 -20.00
N ALA A 181 -2.48 -31.03 -21.08
CA ALA A 181 -1.96 -29.70 -21.38
C ALA A 181 -3.08 -28.70 -21.73
N ALA A 182 -4.11 -29.13 -22.47
CA ALA A 182 -5.30 -28.32 -22.75
C ALA A 182 -6.08 -27.99 -21.47
N ASN A 183 -6.33 -28.99 -20.61
CA ASN A 183 -6.99 -28.81 -19.32
C ASN A 183 -6.20 -27.86 -18.39
N ALA A 184 -4.87 -27.94 -18.40
CA ALA A 184 -4.01 -27.04 -17.64
C ALA A 184 -4.11 -25.59 -18.14
N LEU A 185 -4.28 -25.39 -19.44
CA LEU A 185 -4.50 -24.06 -20.03
C LEU A 185 -5.87 -23.49 -19.64
N GLU A 186 -6.93 -24.31 -19.71
CA GLU A 186 -8.29 -23.94 -19.30
C GLU A 186 -8.36 -23.58 -17.80
N ALA A 187 -7.71 -24.36 -16.93
CA ALA A 187 -7.64 -24.06 -15.50
C ALA A 187 -6.93 -22.72 -15.23
N LEU A 188 -5.88 -22.39 -16.00
CA LEU A 188 -5.19 -21.11 -15.90
C LEU A 188 -6.09 -19.95 -16.33
N LEU A 189 -6.85 -20.11 -17.41
CA LEU A 189 -7.80 -19.11 -17.91
C LEU A 189 -8.98 -18.91 -16.96
N ALA A 190 -9.55 -19.98 -16.38
CA ALA A 190 -10.64 -19.90 -15.42
C ALA A 190 -10.25 -19.16 -14.13
N SER A 191 -8.99 -19.27 -13.69
CA SER A 191 -8.48 -18.50 -12.55
C SER A 191 -8.37 -16.98 -12.79
N SER A 192 -8.50 -16.52 -14.05
CA SER A 192 -8.43 -15.10 -14.43
C SER A 192 -9.77 -14.36 -14.34
N GLU A 193 -10.89 -15.06 -14.35
CA GLU A 193 -12.22 -14.45 -14.21
C GLU A 193 -12.59 -14.14 -12.76
N VAL A 194 -12.01 -14.88 -11.80
CA VAL A 194 -12.30 -14.74 -10.36
C VAL A 194 -11.64 -13.50 -9.73
N SER A 195 -10.64 -12.89 -10.37
CA SER A 195 -9.96 -11.68 -9.85
C SER A 195 -10.62 -10.35 -10.26
N LYS A 196 -11.85 -10.37 -10.78
CA LYS A 196 -12.61 -9.18 -11.23
C LYS A 196 -13.79 -8.79 -10.31
N GLU A 197 -14.00 -9.50 -9.20
CA GLU A 197 -14.99 -9.16 -8.15
C GLU A 197 -14.30 -8.78 -6.84
#